data_AF-A0A9J2PEA4-F1
#
_entry.id   AF-A0A9J2PEA4-F1
#
_cell.length_a   1.000
_cell.length_b   1.000
_cell.length_c   1.000
_cell.angle_alpha   90.00
_cell.angle_beta   90.00
_cell.angle_gamma   90.00
#
_symmetry.space_group_name_H-M   'P 1'
#
loop_
_entity.id
_entity.type
_entity.pdbx_description
1 polymer ?
#
loop_
_entity_poly.entity_id
_entity_poly.type
_entity_poly.pdbx_seq_one_letter_code
_entity_poly.pdbx_strand_id
1 'polypeptide(L)'
;MVSMLYRSVCRAADRLVYPVLPAFAKPAWNHSAGPKTVFFWAPTIKWCLVGAGLADLARPAEKLSISQNVALLATGAIWTRYSFVIAPINYYLASVNFFVGCTGLTQLLRIAAYKVIYPLLPAFARPAWNHPAGPKTVFFWAPTIKWCLVIAGLADLARPAEKLSFSQNTALLVTGAIWTRYSFVIVPINYYLASVCSCVGAIGFIQLSRIAHYQVHSHYVRFGIDYILKLSATNIGLSNGERYVSSYHNFYDRKFNM
;
A
#
# COMPACT_ATOMS: atom_id res chain seq x y z
N MET A 1 27.55 -27.19 -18.16
CA MET A 1 27.72 -28.40 -17.34
C MET A 1 27.51 -28.04 -15.87
N VAL A 2 26.52 -28.64 -15.21
CA VAL A 2 26.32 -28.46 -13.77
C VAL A 2 27.28 -29.38 -13.02
N SER A 3 28.03 -28.86 -12.05
CA SER A 3 29.07 -29.62 -11.34
C SER A 3 28.51 -30.86 -10.62
N MET A 4 29.29 -31.94 -10.55
CA MET A 4 28.91 -33.17 -9.83
C MET A 4 28.61 -32.90 -8.35
N LEU A 5 29.32 -31.95 -7.74
CA LEU A 5 29.11 -31.51 -6.38
C LEU A 5 27.69 -30.93 -6.19
N TYR A 6 27.28 -30.00 -7.04
CA TYR A 6 25.96 -29.38 -6.96
C TYR A 6 24.84 -30.41 -7.08
N ARG A 7 24.93 -31.33 -8.05
CA ARG A 7 23.94 -32.40 -8.23
C ARG A 7 23.86 -33.33 -7.02
N SER A 8 24.97 -33.55 -6.33
CA SER A 8 25.01 -34.41 -5.14
C SER A 8 24.38 -33.71 -3.94
N VAL A 9 24.66 -32.42 -3.76
CA VAL A 9 24.04 -31.59 -2.71
C VAL A 9 22.53 -31.46 -2.92
N CYS A 10 22.07 -31.17 -4.14
CA CYS A 10 20.62 -31.09 -4.42
C CYS A 10 19.90 -32.41 -4.17
N ARG A 11 20.50 -33.55 -4.56
CA ARG A 11 19.92 -34.89 -4.28
C ARG A 11 19.87 -35.21 -2.79
N ALA A 12 20.90 -34.84 -2.03
CA ALA A 12 20.88 -34.98 -0.58
C ALA A 12 19.78 -34.10 0.04
N ALA A 13 19.66 -32.85 -0.40
CA ALA A 13 18.64 -31.92 0.07
C ALA A 13 17.21 -32.40 -0.25
N ASP A 14 16.97 -32.93 -1.46
CA ASP A 14 15.67 -33.51 -1.83
C ASP A 14 15.34 -34.75 -0.98
N ARG A 15 16.33 -35.53 -0.56
CA ARG A 15 16.11 -36.71 0.29
C ARG A 15 15.87 -36.36 1.76
N LEU A 16 16.55 -35.34 2.27
CA LEU A 16 16.54 -35.00 3.70
C LEU A 16 15.53 -33.90 4.06
N VAL A 17 15.40 -32.87 3.22
CA VAL A 17 14.64 -31.65 3.54
C VAL A 17 13.23 -31.69 2.96
N TYR A 18 13.06 -32.20 1.73
CA TYR A 18 11.76 -32.24 1.05
C TYR A 18 10.64 -33.00 1.80
N PRO A 19 10.92 -34.16 2.45
CA PRO A 19 9.89 -34.89 3.19
C PRO A 19 9.38 -34.13 4.42
N VAL A 20 10.22 -33.30 5.02
CA VAL A 20 9.94 -32.55 6.26
C VAL A 20 9.29 -31.19 5.96
N LEU A 21 9.39 -30.70 4.72
CA LEU A 21 8.83 -29.42 4.31
C LEU A 21 7.28 -29.41 4.40
N PRO A 22 6.67 -28.38 5.02
CA PRO A 22 5.23 -28.22 5.04
C PRO A 22 4.67 -28.02 3.63
N ALA A 23 3.39 -28.37 3.42
CA ALA A 23 2.77 -28.38 2.09
C ALA A 23 2.89 -27.05 1.34
N PHE A 24 2.79 -25.92 2.05
CA PHE A 24 2.90 -24.59 1.46
C PHE A 24 4.32 -24.23 0.95
N ALA A 25 5.37 -24.91 1.44
CA ALA A 25 6.77 -24.60 1.10
C ALA A 25 7.32 -25.46 -0.05
N LYS A 26 6.69 -26.61 -0.33
CA LYS A 26 7.06 -27.50 -1.44
C LYS A 26 7.01 -26.81 -2.83
N PRO A 27 6.05 -25.92 -3.13
CA PRO A 27 6.06 -25.16 -4.39
C PRO A 27 7.31 -24.29 -4.55
N ALA A 28 7.74 -23.59 -3.49
CA ALA A 28 8.94 -22.76 -3.52
C ALA A 28 10.23 -23.60 -3.67
N TRP A 29 10.28 -24.79 -3.07
CA TRP A 29 11.40 -25.73 -3.18
C TRP A 29 11.65 -26.19 -4.63
N ASN A 30 10.58 -26.43 -5.38
CA ASN A 30 10.63 -26.89 -6.77
C ASN A 30 10.61 -25.76 -7.81
N HIS A 31 10.55 -24.50 -7.37
CA HIS A 31 10.52 -23.36 -8.26
C HIS A 31 11.84 -23.23 -9.06
N SER A 32 11.77 -22.78 -10.32
CA SER A 32 12.94 -22.61 -11.20
C SER A 32 13.95 -21.59 -10.66
N ALA A 33 13.49 -20.60 -9.90
CA ALA A 33 14.31 -19.66 -9.13
C ALA A 33 14.35 -19.98 -7.61
N GLY A 34 14.05 -21.22 -7.23
CA GLY A 34 13.94 -21.66 -5.84
C GLY A 34 15.28 -21.95 -5.15
N PRO A 35 15.25 -22.39 -3.87
CA PRO A 35 16.44 -22.58 -3.02
C PRO A 35 17.49 -23.55 -3.56
N LYS A 36 17.13 -24.39 -4.53
CA LYS A 36 18.09 -25.27 -5.20
C LYS A 36 18.97 -24.51 -6.20
N THR A 37 18.64 -23.29 -6.62
CA THR A 37 19.32 -22.64 -7.75
C THR A 37 20.11 -21.39 -7.35
N VAL A 38 21.05 -20.99 -8.21
CA VAL A 38 21.82 -19.75 -8.03
C VAL A 38 20.91 -18.50 -8.00
N PHE A 39 19.75 -18.58 -8.64
CA PHE A 39 18.76 -17.51 -8.65
C PHE A 39 18.21 -17.17 -7.25
N PHE A 40 18.30 -18.09 -6.29
CA PHE A 40 17.95 -17.83 -4.90
C PHE A 40 19.15 -17.36 -4.07
N TRP A 41 20.29 -18.05 -4.19
CA TRP A 41 21.45 -17.77 -3.33
C TRP A 41 22.20 -16.49 -3.70
N ALA A 42 22.29 -16.15 -5.00
CA ALA A 42 22.95 -14.92 -5.42
C ALA A 42 22.27 -13.65 -4.88
N PRO A 43 20.93 -13.50 -4.97
CA PRO A 43 20.24 -12.41 -4.26
C PRO A 43 20.41 -12.47 -2.75
N THR A 44 20.34 -13.67 -2.15
CA THR A 44 20.49 -13.86 -0.69
C THR A 44 21.80 -13.28 -0.17
N ILE A 45 22.91 -13.51 -0.86
CA ILE A 45 24.22 -12.93 -0.48
C ILE A 45 24.24 -11.43 -0.76
N LYS A 46 23.67 -10.98 -1.89
CA LYS A 46 23.58 -9.54 -2.21
C LYS A 46 22.84 -8.73 -1.16
N TRP A 47 21.95 -9.32 -0.36
CA TRP A 47 21.29 -8.61 0.74
C TRP A 47 22.27 -8.06 1.79
N CYS A 48 23.48 -8.62 1.90
CA CYS A 48 24.54 -8.01 2.69
C CYS A 48 24.89 -6.58 2.24
N LEU A 49 24.76 -6.26 0.94
CA LEU A 49 24.97 -4.89 0.44
C LEU A 49 23.87 -3.94 0.91
N VAL A 50 22.63 -4.39 0.94
CA VAL A 50 21.52 -3.60 1.50
C VAL A 50 21.76 -3.38 2.99
N GLY A 51 22.16 -4.43 3.72
CA GLY A 51 22.53 -4.32 5.13
C GLY A 51 23.65 -3.30 5.38
N ALA A 52 24.71 -3.33 4.57
CA ALA A 52 25.79 -2.35 4.64
C ALA A 52 25.30 -0.92 4.33
N GLY A 53 24.47 -0.75 3.30
CA GLY A 53 23.89 0.55 2.94
C GLY A 53 22.98 1.13 4.03
N LEU A 54 22.26 0.26 4.76
CA LEU A 54 21.49 0.65 5.94
C LEU A 54 22.40 1.02 7.12
N ALA A 55 23.48 0.27 7.36
CA ALA A 55 24.46 0.61 8.40
C ALA A 55 25.14 1.97 8.13
N ASP A 56 25.36 2.33 6.86
CA ASP A 56 25.87 3.64 6.45
C ASP A 56 24.92 4.81 6.78
N LEU A 57 23.65 4.56 7.15
CA LEU A 57 22.76 5.61 7.63
C LEU A 57 23.27 6.25 8.94
N ALA A 58 23.99 5.47 9.77
CA ALA A 58 24.61 5.98 10.99
C ALA A 58 25.85 6.85 10.73
N ARG A 59 26.40 6.81 9.51
CA ARG A 59 27.59 7.61 9.15
C ARG A 59 27.20 9.06 8.86
N PRO A 60 28.07 10.03 9.22
CA PRO A 60 27.83 11.42 8.96
C PRO A 60 27.94 11.73 7.46
N ALA A 61 27.12 12.68 6.98
CA ALA A 61 26.92 12.91 5.55
C ALA A 61 28.19 13.43 4.83
N GLU A 62 29.09 14.12 5.55
CA GLU A 62 30.35 14.61 4.98
C GLU A 62 31.33 13.49 4.61
N LYS A 63 31.23 12.31 5.24
CA LYS A 63 32.11 11.16 5.01
C LYS A 63 31.61 10.23 3.90
N LEU A 64 30.45 10.50 3.32
CA LEU A 64 29.86 9.68 2.28
C LEU A 64 30.43 10.04 0.90
N SER A 65 30.74 9.01 0.11
CA SER A 65 31.22 9.18 -1.27
C SER A 65 30.07 9.38 -2.24
N ILE A 66 30.12 10.45 -3.04
CA ILE A 66 29.13 10.71 -4.09
C ILE A 66 29.21 9.66 -5.18
N SER A 67 30.42 9.37 -5.69
CA SER A 67 30.61 8.44 -6.81
C SER A 67 30.15 7.02 -6.47
N GLN A 68 30.42 6.54 -5.26
CA GLN A 68 29.94 5.23 -4.80
C GLN A 68 28.40 5.19 -4.75
N ASN A 69 27.76 6.20 -4.18
CA ASN A 69 26.30 6.22 -4.06
C ASN A 69 25.59 6.43 -5.41
N VAL A 70 26.19 7.19 -6.35
CA VAL A 70 25.72 7.27 -7.74
C VAL A 70 25.82 5.90 -8.41
N ALA A 71 26.94 5.19 -8.23
CA ALA A 71 27.11 3.85 -8.78
C ALA A 71 26.07 2.86 -8.20
N LEU A 72 25.81 2.90 -6.88
CA LEU A 72 24.81 2.07 -6.21
C LEU A 72 23.39 2.36 -6.72
N LEU A 73 23.04 3.63 -6.91
CA LEU A 73 21.75 4.02 -7.51
C LEU A 73 21.61 3.50 -8.95
N ALA A 74 22.59 3.80 -9.79
CA ALA A 74 22.56 3.44 -11.21
C ALA A 74 22.55 1.92 -11.41
N THR A 75 23.43 1.21 -10.71
CA THR A 75 23.49 -0.26 -10.76
C THR A 75 22.20 -0.87 -10.21
N GLY A 76 21.67 -0.34 -9.10
CA GLY A 76 20.40 -0.78 -8.54
C GLY A 76 19.26 -0.67 -9.55
N ALA A 77 19.12 0.47 -10.22
CA ALA A 77 18.09 0.69 -11.24
C ALA A 77 18.25 -0.25 -12.46
N ILE A 78 19.45 -0.35 -13.02
CA ILE A 78 19.72 -1.17 -14.21
C ILE A 78 19.45 -2.64 -13.92
N TRP A 79 19.96 -3.17 -12.80
CA TRP A 79 19.80 -4.57 -12.44
C TRP A 79 18.39 -4.92 -11.98
N THR A 80 17.65 -3.96 -11.43
CA THR A 80 16.21 -4.13 -11.16
C THR A 80 15.47 -4.41 -12.47
N ARG A 81 15.68 -3.60 -13.51
CA ARG A 81 15.09 -3.84 -14.84
C ARG A 81 15.54 -5.17 -15.43
N TYR A 82 16.85 -5.46 -15.40
CA TYR A 82 17.41 -6.67 -15.98
C TYR A 82 16.80 -7.95 -15.39
N SER A 83 16.44 -7.94 -14.10
CA SER A 83 15.82 -9.07 -13.41
C SER A 83 14.45 -9.49 -13.97
N PHE A 84 13.77 -8.59 -14.71
CA PHE A 84 12.52 -8.87 -15.42
C PHE A 84 12.71 -9.30 -16.87
N VAL A 85 13.92 -9.17 -17.42
CA VAL A 85 14.25 -9.52 -18.81
C VAL A 85 14.88 -10.92 -18.92
N ILE A 86 15.51 -11.38 -17.84
CA ILE A 86 16.11 -12.73 -17.79
C ILE A 86 15.04 -13.82 -17.71
N ALA A 87 15.36 -15.00 -18.25
CA ALA A 87 14.55 -16.21 -18.14
C ALA A 87 15.23 -17.23 -17.21
N PRO A 88 14.57 -17.67 -16.13
CA PRO A 88 13.27 -17.21 -15.63
C PRO A 88 13.35 -15.80 -14.99
N ILE A 89 12.22 -15.09 -14.97
CA ILE A 89 12.09 -13.80 -14.27
C ILE A 89 12.39 -13.99 -12.79
N ASN A 90 13.20 -13.11 -12.21
CA ASN A 90 13.64 -13.22 -10.82
C ASN A 90 13.26 -12.00 -9.99
N TYR A 91 12.07 -12.05 -9.38
CA TYR A 91 11.57 -11.00 -8.47
C TYR A 91 12.46 -10.80 -7.24
N TYR A 92 13.10 -11.86 -6.74
CA TYR A 92 13.96 -11.76 -5.57
C TYR A 92 15.24 -10.97 -5.90
N LEU A 93 15.85 -11.24 -7.05
CA LEU A 93 16.96 -10.44 -7.58
C LEU A 93 16.52 -8.99 -7.88
N ALA A 94 15.32 -8.79 -8.41
CA ALA A 94 14.78 -7.44 -8.65
C ALA A 94 14.69 -6.66 -7.32
N SER A 95 14.17 -7.30 -6.27
CA SER A 95 13.99 -6.66 -4.96
C SER A 95 15.32 -6.19 -4.35
N VAL A 96 16.36 -7.04 -4.34
CA VAL A 96 17.64 -6.66 -3.73
C VAL A 96 18.32 -5.51 -4.47
N ASN A 97 18.29 -5.50 -5.81
CA ASN A 97 18.88 -4.40 -6.57
C ASN A 97 18.06 -3.10 -6.43
N PHE A 98 16.74 -3.21 -6.30
CA PHE A 98 15.88 -2.06 -6.00
C PHE A 98 16.27 -1.44 -4.67
N PHE A 99 16.41 -2.23 -3.61
CA PHE A 99 16.81 -1.73 -2.30
C PHE A 99 18.24 -1.19 -2.27
N VAL A 100 19.19 -1.82 -2.99
CA VAL A 100 20.53 -1.24 -3.20
C VAL A 100 20.42 0.15 -3.82
N GLY A 101 19.61 0.30 -4.88
CA GLY A 101 19.35 1.59 -5.51
C GLY A 101 18.76 2.61 -4.54
N CYS A 102 17.76 2.22 -3.75
CA CYS A 102 17.15 3.08 -2.73
C CYS A 102 18.13 3.51 -1.65
N THR A 103 19.01 2.63 -1.17
CA THR A 103 20.04 3.01 -0.20
C THR A 103 21.01 4.03 -0.80
N GLY A 104 21.49 3.80 -2.03
CA GLY A 104 22.34 4.76 -2.75
C GLY A 104 21.67 6.12 -2.94
N LEU A 105 20.40 6.14 -3.41
CA LEU A 105 19.63 7.37 -3.55
C LEU A 105 19.47 8.11 -2.22
N THR A 106 19.15 7.40 -1.14
CA THR A 106 18.99 7.99 0.19
C THR A 106 20.28 8.69 0.62
N GLN A 107 21.43 8.05 0.42
CA GLN A 107 22.73 8.67 0.74
C GLN A 107 23.01 9.88 -0.15
N LEU A 108 22.70 9.84 -1.46
CA LEU A 108 22.83 11.01 -2.34
C LEU A 108 21.98 12.19 -1.87
N LEU A 109 20.73 11.93 -1.46
CA LEU A 109 19.85 12.96 -0.91
C LEU A 109 20.40 13.56 0.39
N ARG A 110 20.99 12.73 1.28
CA ARG A 110 21.67 13.21 2.50
C ARG A 110 22.88 14.08 2.17
N ILE A 111 23.69 13.68 1.18
CA ILE A 111 24.84 14.46 0.72
C ILE A 111 24.39 15.78 0.11
N ALA A 112 23.37 15.77 -0.76
CA ALA A 112 22.82 16.97 -1.38
C ALA A 112 22.24 17.93 -0.33
N ALA A 113 21.50 17.40 0.64
CA ALA A 113 20.99 18.18 1.77
C ALA A 113 22.11 18.90 2.54
N TYR A 114 23.22 18.23 2.79
CA TYR A 114 24.36 18.77 3.52
C TYR A 114 25.22 19.74 2.70
N LYS A 115 25.64 19.34 1.49
CA LYS A 115 26.63 20.08 0.68
C LYS A 115 26.01 21.17 -0.20
N VAL A 116 24.74 21.05 -0.56
CA VAL A 116 24.09 21.94 -1.55
C VAL A 116 22.96 22.73 -0.90
N ILE A 117 21.99 22.05 -0.28
CA ILE A 117 20.76 22.71 0.20
C ILE A 117 21.04 23.58 1.44
N TYR A 118 21.76 23.05 2.43
CA TYR A 118 22.02 23.78 3.67
C TYR A 118 22.82 25.09 3.49
N PRO A 119 23.87 25.15 2.66
CA PRO A 119 24.57 26.41 2.37
C PRO A 119 23.71 27.43 1.63
N LEU A 120 22.82 26.98 0.74
CA LEU A 120 21.94 27.85 -0.06
C LEU A 120 20.69 28.32 0.71
N LEU A 121 20.38 27.70 1.84
CA LEU A 121 19.19 28.04 2.63
C LEU A 121 19.31 29.44 3.26
N PRO A 122 18.38 30.37 2.96
CA PRO A 122 18.35 31.68 3.58
C PRO A 122 18.09 31.56 5.09
N ALA A 123 18.57 32.54 5.86
CA ALA A 123 18.55 32.49 7.32
C ALA A 123 17.15 32.22 7.90
N PHE A 124 16.09 32.80 7.31
CA PHE A 124 14.71 32.60 7.76
C PHE A 124 14.17 31.17 7.56
N ALA A 125 14.73 30.40 6.61
CA ALA A 125 14.26 29.05 6.29
C ALA A 125 15.01 27.96 7.09
N ARG A 126 16.17 28.28 7.66
CA ARG A 126 16.98 27.35 8.47
C ARG A 126 16.25 26.80 9.70
N PRO A 127 15.45 27.58 10.45
CA PRO A 127 14.64 27.06 11.56
C PRO A 127 13.67 25.97 11.11
N ALA A 128 12.93 26.21 10.02
CA ALA A 128 12.00 25.22 9.47
C ALA A 128 12.72 23.97 8.94
N TRP A 129 13.88 24.14 8.30
CA TRP A 129 14.71 23.03 7.85
C TRP A 129 15.18 22.15 9.01
N ASN A 130 15.65 22.77 10.10
CA ASN A 130 16.20 22.09 11.28
C ASN A 130 15.15 21.61 12.28
N HIS A 131 13.87 21.93 12.07
CA HIS A 131 12.79 21.52 12.95
C HIS A 131 12.73 19.97 13.07
N PRO A 132 12.45 19.41 14.26
CA PRO A 132 12.39 17.95 14.46
C PRO A 132 11.23 17.27 13.71
N ALA A 133 10.20 18.04 13.32
CA ALA A 133 9.15 17.61 12.39
C ALA A 133 9.28 18.26 10.99
N GLY A 134 10.49 18.73 10.65
CA GLY A 134 10.76 19.46 9.43
C GLY A 134 11.01 18.57 8.20
N PRO A 135 11.34 19.17 7.04
CA PRO A 135 11.50 18.48 5.76
C PRO A 135 12.58 17.40 5.70
N LYS A 136 13.48 17.35 6.69
CA LYS A 136 14.48 16.28 6.84
C LYS A 136 13.90 14.97 7.38
N THR A 137 12.64 14.96 7.80
CA THR A 137 12.08 13.87 8.62
C THR A 137 10.81 13.28 8.03
N VAL A 138 10.51 12.05 8.43
CA VAL A 138 9.25 11.37 8.09
C VAL A 138 8.03 12.11 8.62
N PHE A 139 8.19 12.89 9.71
CA PHE A 139 7.12 13.70 10.29
C PHE A 139 6.57 14.74 9.30
N PHE A 140 7.38 15.19 8.34
CA PHE A 140 6.91 16.05 7.26
C PHE A 140 6.36 15.25 6.08
N TRP A 141 7.16 14.32 5.54
CA TRP A 141 6.83 13.64 4.28
C TRP A 141 5.70 12.62 4.37
N ALA A 142 5.52 11.92 5.50
CA ALA A 142 4.44 10.96 5.62
C ALA A 142 3.06 11.64 5.56
N PRO A 143 2.80 12.73 6.30
CA PRO A 143 1.60 13.53 6.07
C PRO A 143 1.49 14.08 4.65
N THR A 144 2.57 14.60 4.06
CA THR A 144 2.57 15.11 2.66
C THR A 144 2.04 14.07 1.68
N ILE A 145 2.53 12.83 1.78
CA ILE A 145 2.07 11.75 0.91
C ILE A 145 0.62 11.40 1.23
N LYS A 146 0.24 11.33 2.51
CA LYS A 146 -1.14 11.01 2.93
C LYS A 146 -2.19 11.99 2.39
N TRP A 147 -1.83 13.22 2.02
CA TRP A 147 -2.76 14.14 1.35
C TRP A 147 -3.31 13.59 0.03
N CYS A 148 -2.64 12.64 -0.62
CA CYS A 148 -3.19 11.95 -1.78
C CYS A 148 -4.50 11.20 -1.44
N LEU A 149 -4.64 10.66 -0.21
CA LEU A 149 -5.86 10.00 0.25
C LEU A 149 -6.99 11.00 0.44
N VAL A 150 -6.69 12.19 0.95
CA VAL A 150 -7.67 13.26 1.08
C VAL A 150 -8.16 13.69 -0.30
N ILE A 151 -7.25 13.91 -1.24
CA ILE A 151 -7.60 14.28 -2.62
C ILE A 151 -8.44 13.19 -3.29
N ALA A 152 -8.05 11.92 -3.15
CA ALA A 152 -8.81 10.79 -3.67
C ALA A 152 -10.21 10.71 -3.04
N GLY A 153 -10.32 10.91 -1.72
CA GLY A 153 -11.59 10.92 -1.01
C GLY A 153 -12.51 12.07 -1.42
N LEU A 154 -11.95 13.27 -1.67
CA LEU A 154 -12.69 14.41 -2.21
C LEU A 154 -13.19 14.13 -3.63
N ALA A 155 -12.36 13.53 -4.49
CA ALA A 155 -12.78 13.12 -5.83
C ALA A 155 -13.91 12.08 -5.77
N ASP A 156 -13.89 11.20 -4.77
CA ASP A 156 -14.91 10.16 -4.58
C ASP A 156 -16.27 10.71 -4.11
N LEU A 157 -16.35 11.98 -3.72
CA LEU A 157 -17.64 12.63 -3.42
C LEU A 157 -18.56 12.71 -4.65
N ALA A 158 -17.99 12.70 -5.86
CA ALA A 158 -18.76 12.67 -7.10
C ALA A 158 -19.37 11.28 -7.40
N ARG A 159 -18.93 10.21 -6.74
CA ARG A 159 -19.50 8.87 -6.96
C ARG A 159 -20.91 8.75 -6.39
N PRO A 160 -21.80 7.97 -7.05
CA PRO A 160 -23.13 7.70 -6.52
C PRO A 160 -23.06 6.87 -5.24
N ALA A 161 -24.02 7.08 -4.33
CA ALA A 161 -23.98 6.51 -2.99
C ALA A 161 -24.09 4.98 -2.99
N GLU A 162 -24.77 4.37 -3.96
CA GLU A 162 -24.87 2.90 -4.06
C GLU A 162 -23.53 2.20 -4.35
N LYS A 163 -22.54 2.90 -4.93
CA LYS A 163 -21.23 2.32 -5.26
C LYS A 163 -20.20 2.51 -4.15
N LEU A 164 -20.58 3.14 -3.05
CA LEU A 164 -19.68 3.40 -1.94
C LEU A 164 -19.66 2.19 -0.99
N SER A 165 -18.46 1.80 -0.57
CA SER A 165 -18.30 0.72 0.41
C SER A 165 -18.46 1.25 1.83
N PHE A 166 -19.41 0.69 2.56
CA PHE A 166 -19.63 1.01 3.98
C PHE A 166 -18.40 0.68 4.84
N SER A 167 -17.79 -0.49 4.63
CA SER A 167 -16.64 -0.95 5.43
C SER A 167 -15.40 -0.09 5.18
N GLN A 168 -15.15 0.31 3.93
CA GLN A 168 -14.03 1.20 3.60
C GLN A 168 -14.21 2.58 4.23
N ASN A 169 -15.39 3.19 4.11
CA ASN A 169 -15.64 4.52 4.68
C ASN A 169 -15.66 4.52 6.22
N THR A 170 -16.13 3.43 6.83
CA THR A 170 -15.99 3.20 8.28
C THR A 170 -14.53 3.09 8.69
N ALA A 171 -13.72 2.35 7.94
CA ALA A 171 -12.29 2.25 8.21
C ALA A 171 -11.61 3.64 8.09
N LEU A 172 -11.94 4.44 7.08
CA LEU A 172 -11.38 5.80 6.94
C LEU A 172 -11.78 6.72 8.09
N LEU A 173 -13.04 6.69 8.54
CA LEU A 173 -13.51 7.43 9.70
C LEU A 173 -12.73 7.05 10.98
N VAL A 174 -12.73 5.75 11.31
CA VAL A 174 -12.14 5.24 12.55
C VAL A 174 -10.63 5.45 12.55
N THR A 175 -9.96 5.10 11.46
CA THR A 175 -8.51 5.30 11.35
C THR A 175 -8.15 6.79 11.37
N GLY A 176 -8.92 7.65 10.69
CA GLY A 176 -8.76 9.10 10.76
C GLY A 176 -8.79 9.61 12.20
N ALA A 177 -9.80 9.24 12.98
CA ALA A 177 -9.93 9.63 14.38
C ALA A 177 -8.78 9.13 15.27
N ILE A 178 -8.41 7.84 15.16
CA ILE A 178 -7.32 7.24 15.94
C ILE A 178 -6.00 7.94 15.64
N TRP A 179 -5.67 8.10 14.35
CA TRP A 179 -4.41 8.71 13.95
C TRP A 179 -4.35 10.20 14.26
N THR A 180 -5.48 10.93 14.22
CA THR A 180 -5.55 12.31 14.70
C THR A 180 -5.22 12.40 16.19
N ARG A 181 -5.71 11.49 17.04
CA ARG A 181 -5.31 11.48 18.46
C ARG A 181 -3.82 11.13 18.60
N TYR A 182 -3.36 10.11 17.88
CA TYR A 182 -1.97 9.66 17.94
C TYR A 182 -0.98 10.79 17.59
N SER A 183 -1.29 11.66 16.63
CA SER A 183 -0.44 12.80 16.26
C SER A 183 -0.17 13.82 17.39
N PHE A 184 -1.01 13.85 18.43
CA PHE A 184 -0.81 14.70 19.61
C PHE A 184 -0.05 14.00 20.74
N VAL A 185 0.18 12.69 20.64
CA VAL A 185 0.89 11.88 21.65
C VAL A 185 2.34 11.62 21.24
N ILE A 186 2.62 11.59 19.94
CA ILE A 186 3.99 11.43 19.44
C ILE A 186 4.87 12.63 19.78
N VAL A 187 6.17 12.36 19.93
CA VAL A 187 7.18 13.39 20.19
C VAL A 187 8.11 13.50 18.97
N PRO A 188 8.23 14.68 18.34
CA PRO A 188 7.45 15.90 18.61
C PRO A 188 5.98 15.79 18.17
N ILE A 189 5.10 16.60 18.76
CA ILE A 189 3.70 16.71 18.35
C ILE A 189 3.62 17.11 16.88
N ASN A 190 2.76 16.45 16.11
CA ASN A 190 2.66 16.64 14.66
C ASN A 190 1.27 17.12 14.22
N TYR A 191 1.07 18.45 14.23
CA TYR A 191 -0.16 19.08 13.77
C TYR A 191 -0.48 18.79 12.30
N TYR A 192 0.54 18.64 11.45
CA TYR A 192 0.35 18.36 10.02
C TYR A 192 -0.18 16.94 9.76
N LEU A 193 0.28 15.97 10.55
CA LEU A 193 -0.30 14.63 10.57
C LEU A 193 -1.73 14.66 11.12
N ALA A 194 -1.98 15.44 12.18
CA ALA A 194 -3.31 15.57 12.76
C ALA A 194 -4.33 16.11 11.76
N SER A 195 -3.95 17.14 10.99
CA SER A 195 -4.82 17.75 9.98
C SER A 195 -5.20 16.74 8.89
N VAL A 196 -4.22 16.05 8.28
CA VAL A 196 -4.53 15.11 7.20
C VAL A 196 -5.39 13.94 7.68
N CYS A 197 -5.13 13.41 8.88
CA CYS A 197 -5.92 12.32 9.46
C CYS A 197 -7.35 12.78 9.80
N SER A 198 -7.53 14.01 10.27
CA SER A 198 -8.87 14.55 10.52
C SER A 198 -9.66 14.74 9.24
N CYS A 199 -9.02 15.18 8.15
CA CYS A 199 -9.65 15.31 6.84
C CYS A 199 -10.08 13.95 6.27
N VAL A 200 -9.21 12.93 6.36
CA VAL A 200 -9.56 11.55 5.96
C VAL A 200 -10.77 11.05 6.75
N GLY A 201 -10.77 11.27 8.06
CA GLY A 201 -11.88 10.87 8.93
C GLY A 201 -13.19 11.58 8.57
N ALA A 202 -13.13 12.90 8.33
CA ALA A 202 -14.29 13.71 7.94
C ALA A 202 -14.87 13.26 6.60
N ILE A 203 -14.04 12.95 5.61
CA ILE A 203 -14.52 12.41 4.33
C ILE A 203 -15.22 11.07 4.54
N GLY A 204 -14.62 10.17 5.32
CA GLY A 204 -15.24 8.88 5.67
C GLY A 204 -16.62 9.07 6.32
N PHE A 205 -16.74 10.03 7.25
CA PHE A 205 -18.01 10.38 7.88
C PHE A 205 -19.06 10.91 6.87
N ILE A 206 -18.66 11.82 5.99
CA ILE A 206 -19.55 12.37 4.94
C ILE A 206 -20.06 11.24 4.04
N GLN A 207 -19.16 10.36 3.59
CA GLN A 207 -19.52 9.23 2.73
C GLN A 207 -20.46 8.25 3.45
N LEU A 208 -20.22 7.94 4.73
CA LEU A 208 -21.15 7.15 5.54
C LEU A 208 -22.53 7.80 5.66
N SER A 209 -22.57 9.11 5.85
CA SER A 209 -23.83 9.86 5.90
C SER A 209 -24.60 9.74 4.58
N ARG A 210 -23.90 9.81 3.44
CA ARG A 210 -24.50 9.62 2.11
C ARG A 210 -25.02 8.20 1.92
N ILE A 211 -24.28 7.18 2.36
CA ILE A 211 -24.70 5.77 2.33
C ILE A 211 -25.95 5.58 3.19
N ALA A 212 -25.95 6.09 4.42
CA ALA A 212 -27.08 5.97 5.33
C ALA A 212 -28.34 6.65 4.76
N HIS A 213 -28.20 7.87 4.24
CA HIS A 213 -29.30 8.58 3.58
C HIS A 213 -29.85 7.79 2.38
N TYR A 214 -28.97 7.21 1.55
CA TYR A 214 -29.38 6.37 0.43
C TYR A 214 -30.11 5.10 0.88
N GLN A 215 -29.60 4.40 1.89
CA GLN A 215 -30.23 3.18 2.43
C GLN A 215 -31.63 3.47 3.00
N VAL A 216 -31.77 4.57 3.75
CA VAL A 216 -33.05 5.00 4.32
C VAL A 216 -34.04 5.35 3.20
N HIS A 217 -33.63 6.17 2.24
CA HIS A 217 -34.49 6.55 1.11
C HIS A 217 -34.91 5.33 0.28
N SER A 218 -33.97 4.43 -0.03
CA SER A 218 -34.24 3.19 -0.76
C SER A 218 -35.23 2.28 -0.01
N HIS A 219 -35.11 2.17 1.31
CA HIS A 219 -36.04 1.40 2.13
C HIS A 219 -37.47 1.95 2.07
N TYR A 220 -37.66 3.26 2.20
CA TYR A 220 -38.99 3.87 2.11
C TYR A 220 -39.63 3.73 0.73
N VAL A 221 -38.84 3.91 -0.34
CA VAL A 221 -39.33 3.71 -1.71
C VAL A 221 -39.74 2.25 -1.93
N ARG A 222 -38.92 1.28 -1.51
CA ARG A 222 -39.26 -0.16 -1.59
C ARG A 222 -40.53 -0.47 -0.81
N PHE A 223 -40.64 0.01 0.42
CA PHE A 223 -41.83 -0.20 1.26
C PHE A 223 -43.10 0.38 0.63
N GLY A 224 -43.04 1.59 0.08
CA GLY A 224 -44.17 2.22 -0.60
C GLY A 224 -44.62 1.46 -1.86
N ILE A 225 -43.65 1.00 -2.66
CA ILE A 225 -43.93 0.17 -3.84
C ILE A 225 -44.55 -1.16 -3.45
N ASP A 226 -44.01 -1.83 -2.42
CA ASP A 226 -44.54 -3.09 -1.91
C ASP A 226 -45.98 -2.91 -1.38
N TYR A 227 -46.26 -1.80 -0.70
CA TYR A 227 -47.60 -1.46 -0.24
C TYR A 227 -48.58 -1.26 -1.42
N ILE A 228 -48.19 -0.47 -2.42
CA ILE A 228 -49.02 -0.24 -3.62
C ILE A 228 -49.28 -1.55 -4.36
N LEU A 229 -48.25 -2.37 -4.59
CA LEU A 229 -48.39 -3.65 -5.29
C LEU A 229 -49.32 -4.61 -4.56
N LYS A 230 -49.23 -4.69 -3.22
CA LYS A 230 -50.13 -5.51 -2.39
C LYS A 230 -51.57 -4.98 -2.42
N LEU A 231 -51.77 -3.67 -2.34
CA LEU A 231 -53.09 -3.04 -2.41
C LEU A 231 -53.74 -3.28 -3.79
N SER A 232 -52.98 -3.06 -4.86
CA SER A 232 -53.43 -3.32 -6.23
C SER A 232 -53.79 -4.78 -6.45
N ALA A 233 -52.95 -5.73 -6.00
CA ALA A 233 -53.23 -7.17 -6.10
C ALA A 233 -54.52 -7.57 -5.37
N THR A 234 -54.77 -6.97 -4.19
CA THR A 234 -56.00 -7.17 -3.42
C THR A 234 -57.22 -6.61 -4.16
N ASN A 235 -57.13 -5.39 -4.70
CA ASN A 235 -58.23 -4.73 -5.42
C ASN A 235 -58.63 -5.44 -6.71
N ILE A 236 -57.72 -6.17 -7.36
CA ILE A 236 -57.99 -6.93 -8.59
C ILE A 236 -58.24 -8.43 -8.32
N GLY A 237 -58.44 -8.83 -7.07
CA GLY A 237 -58.83 -10.20 -6.69
C GLY A 237 -57.74 -11.25 -6.87
N LEU A 238 -56.48 -10.86 -6.98
CA LEU A 238 -55.36 -11.80 -7.12
C LEU A 238 -54.89 -12.26 -5.74
N SER A 239 -55.10 -13.55 -5.43
CA SER A 239 -54.67 -14.17 -4.18
C SER A 239 -53.15 -14.24 -3.98
N ASN A 240 -52.36 -13.92 -5.03
CA ASN A 240 -50.92 -14.13 -5.09
C ASN A 240 -50.11 -12.82 -5.03
N GLY A 241 -50.53 -11.81 -4.26
CA GLY A 241 -49.85 -10.52 -4.14
C GLY A 241 -48.36 -10.60 -3.78
N GLU A 242 -47.96 -11.60 -2.97
CA GLU A 242 -46.54 -11.82 -2.62
C GLU A 242 -45.68 -12.25 -3.82
N ARG A 243 -46.27 -12.96 -4.79
CA ARG A 243 -45.57 -13.42 -5.99
C ARG A 243 -45.21 -12.25 -6.91
N TYR A 244 -46.06 -11.22 -6.97
CA TYR A 244 -45.81 -9.99 -7.73
C TYR A 244 -44.70 -9.13 -7.09
N VAL A 245 -44.72 -8.99 -5.76
CA VAL A 245 -43.66 -8.31 -5.00
C VAL A 245 -42.31 -9.02 -5.17
N SER A 246 -42.29 -10.34 -5.05
CA SER A 246 -41.08 -11.14 -5.26
C SER A 246 -40.54 -11.05 -6.71
N SER A 247 -41.42 -11.01 -7.71
CA SER A 247 -41.03 -10.82 -9.11
C SER A 247 -40.46 -9.41 -9.36
N TYR A 248 -41.00 -8.38 -8.72
CA TYR A 248 -40.49 -7.02 -8.80
C TYR A 248 -39.10 -6.89 -8.17
N HIS A 249 -38.88 -7.41 -6.95
CA HIS A 249 -37.56 -7.40 -6.30
C HIS A 249 -36.51 -8.16 -7.13
N ASN A 250 -36.86 -9.33 -7.68
CA ASN A 250 -35.98 -10.09 -8.57
C ASN A 250 -35.60 -9.37 -9.87
N PHE A 251 -36.47 -8.48 -10.37
CA PHE A 251 -36.17 -7.64 -11.54
C PHE A 251 -35.32 -6.43 -11.13
N TYR A 252 -35.65 -5.79 -10.01
CA TYR A 252 -34.95 -4.60 -9.50
C TYR A 252 -33.51 -4.94 -9.11
N ASP A 253 -33.30 -6.00 -8.33
CA ASP A 253 -31.95 -6.41 -7.90
C ASP A 253 -31.09 -6.88 -9.09
N ARG A 254 -31.67 -7.47 -10.14
CA ARG A 254 -30.95 -7.79 -11.38
C ARG A 254 -30.52 -6.57 -12.20
N LYS A 255 -31.26 -5.47 -12.12
CA LYS A 255 -31.02 -4.27 -12.93
C LYS A 255 -30.11 -3.25 -12.24
N PHE A 256 -30.03 -3.27 -10.90
CA PHE A 256 -29.37 -2.21 -10.12
C PHE A 256 -28.26 -2.69 -9.16
N ASN A 257 -28.02 -3.99 -8.99
CA ASN A 257 -26.95 -4.55 -8.14
C ASN A 257 -25.82 -5.27 -8.91
N MET A 258 -25.52 -4.85 -10.15
CA MET A 258 -24.28 -5.20 -10.88
C MET A 258 -23.22 -4.11 -10.78
#